data_AF-A0A1I2FGK8-F1
#
_entry.id   AF-A0A1I2FGK8-F1
#
_cell.length_a   1.000
_cell.length_b   1.000
_cell.length_c   1.000
_cell.angle_alpha   90.00
_cell.angle_beta   90.00
_cell.angle_gamma   90.00
#
_symmetry.space_group_name_H-M   'P 1'
#
loop_
_entity.id
_entity.type
_entity.pdbx_description
1 polymer ?
#
loop_
_entity_poly.entity_id
_entity_poly.type
_entity_poly.pdbx_seq_one_letter_code
_entity_poly.pdbx_strand_id
1 'polypeptide(L)'
;MPAEAAPRLRESTLQLLRRAVGRPAHWRDKLGRLAVALRGWADSRAVDRRLQHLHALGRLEAPLPTAIQRMVGAIDMLRFFLVPCAATYYSQKNIHFGFHTLLRALEDPASMIDPLGLHSARDTVIHHLLQVVHANPDYDLQLLESFPDGLDRLEAELEALRAGTHARAAELAATVEDADYHPRLLARLRAFRRRVATPLLCDEVLSDPRYMQLERVFGDLTSTMRYFSRLPATPRGALHHLLTVRTFPAHLAG
;
A
#
# COMPACT_ATOMS: atom_id res chain seq x y z
N MET A 1 8.44 22.89 19.01
CA MET A 1 7.83 22.05 20.06
C MET A 1 8.04 20.60 19.67
N PRO A 2 8.40 19.69 20.58
CA PRO A 2 8.46 18.27 20.23
C PRO A 2 7.09 17.85 19.69
N ALA A 3 7.07 17.15 18.55
CA ALA A 3 5.83 16.65 17.98
C ALA A 3 5.10 15.81 19.03
N GLU A 4 3.83 16.11 19.26
CA GLU A 4 3.03 15.37 20.21
C GLU A 4 2.91 13.92 19.70
N ALA A 5 3.25 12.93 20.53
CA ALA A 5 3.23 11.53 20.13
C ALA A 5 1.83 11.14 19.62
N ALA A 6 1.78 10.41 18.49
CA ALA A 6 0.53 10.05 17.83
C ALA A 6 -0.44 9.33 18.79
N PRO A 7 -1.76 9.56 18.69
CA PRO A 7 -2.77 8.91 19.55
C PRO A 7 -2.61 7.38 19.61
N ARG A 8 -2.22 6.77 18.49
CA ARG A 8 -1.88 5.35 18.38
C ARG A 8 -0.89 4.82 19.42
N LEU A 9 0.05 5.65 19.87
CA LEU A 9 1.10 5.29 20.82
C LEU A 9 0.74 5.60 22.28
N ARG A 10 -0.37 6.31 22.52
CA ARG A 10 -0.74 6.82 23.86
C ARG A 10 -2.06 6.27 24.38
N GLU A 11 -3.01 6.05 23.49
CA GLU A 11 -4.37 5.67 23.86
C GLU A 11 -4.48 4.19 24.22
N SER A 12 -5.48 3.88 25.06
CA SER A 12 -5.79 2.50 25.42
C SER A 12 -6.36 1.72 24.23
N THR A 13 -6.20 0.39 24.26
CA THR A 13 -6.76 -0.54 23.26
C THR A 13 -8.25 -0.27 22.97
N LEU A 14 -9.06 0.00 23.99
CA LEU A 14 -10.49 0.26 23.84
C LEU A 14 -10.78 1.58 23.11
N GLN A 15 -10.00 2.63 23.37
CA GLN A 15 -10.13 3.91 22.67
C GLN A 15 -9.72 3.78 21.21
N LEU A 16 -8.63 3.06 20.91
CA LEU A 16 -8.18 2.78 19.55
C LEU A 16 -9.23 1.97 18.76
N LEU A 17 -9.82 0.94 19.36
CA LEU A 17 -10.92 0.18 18.75
C LEU A 17 -12.12 1.07 18.43
N ARG A 18 -12.55 1.91 19.38
CA ARG A 18 -13.68 2.83 19.19
C ARG A 18 -13.40 3.85 18.07
N ARG A 19 -12.17 4.36 17.99
CA ARG A 19 -11.77 5.27 16.92
C ARG A 19 -11.71 4.57 15.56
N ALA A 20 -11.08 3.40 15.46
CA ALA A 20 -10.96 2.63 14.22
C ALA A 20 -12.33 2.24 13.65
N VAL A 21 -13.26 1.83 14.51
CA VAL A 21 -14.66 1.58 14.13
C VAL A 21 -15.31 2.81 13.49
N GLY A 22 -15.00 4.00 14.02
CA GLY A 22 -15.56 5.24 13.52
C GLY A 22 -17.03 5.43 13.90
N ARG A 23 -17.67 6.44 13.32
CA ARG A 23 -19.08 6.76 13.60
C ARG A 23 -20.02 5.85 12.80
N PRO A 24 -21.22 5.49 13.33
CA PRO A 24 -22.24 4.72 12.61
C PRO A 24 -22.52 5.24 11.18
N ALA A 25 -22.49 6.56 10.99
CA ALA A 25 -22.68 7.20 9.69
C ALA A 25 -21.68 6.73 8.61
N HIS A 26 -20.42 6.44 8.99
CA HIS A 26 -19.35 6.06 8.06
C HIS A 26 -19.35 4.57 7.70
N TRP A 27 -20.16 3.74 8.37
CA TRP A 27 -20.22 2.30 8.10
C TRP A 27 -20.77 1.99 6.70
N ARG A 28 -21.74 2.77 6.23
CA ARG A 28 -22.28 2.62 4.87
C ARG A 28 -21.19 2.83 3.82
N ASP A 29 -20.30 3.79 4.04
CA ASP A 29 -19.20 4.07 3.11
C ASP A 29 -18.15 2.96 3.14
N LYS A 30 -17.80 2.44 4.33
CA LYS A 30 -16.91 1.29 4.49
C LYS A 30 -17.45 0.05 3.79
N LEU A 31 -18.73 -0.27 4.00
CA LEU A 31 -19.41 -1.40 3.37
C LEU A 31 -19.55 -1.22 1.84
N GLY A 32 -19.82 0.00 1.40
CA GLY A 32 -19.85 0.35 -0.02
C GLY A 32 -18.50 0.10 -0.70
N ARG A 33 -17.40 0.57 -0.11
CA ARG A 33 -16.04 0.31 -0.61
C ARG A 33 -15.71 -1.18 -0.60
N LEU A 34 -16.08 -1.90 0.45
CA LEU A 34 -15.91 -3.35 0.53
C LEU A 34 -16.65 -4.06 -0.61
N ALA A 35 -17.91 -3.72 -0.87
CA ALA A 35 -18.70 -4.30 -1.96
C ALA A 35 -18.13 -3.96 -3.34
N VAL A 36 -17.54 -2.77 -3.53
CA VAL A 36 -16.82 -2.41 -4.75
C VAL A 36 -15.54 -3.24 -4.89
N ALA A 37 -14.74 -3.37 -3.84
CA ALA A 37 -13.51 -4.17 -3.85
C ALA A 37 -13.78 -5.65 -4.18
N LEU A 38 -14.80 -6.24 -3.56
CA LEU A 38 -15.22 -7.62 -3.83
C LEU A 38 -15.68 -7.82 -5.27
N ARG A 39 -16.42 -6.85 -5.84
CA ARG A 39 -16.81 -6.90 -7.27
C ARG A 39 -15.62 -6.73 -8.20
N GLY A 40 -14.66 -5.87 -7.86
CA GLY A 40 -13.44 -5.66 -8.64
C GLY A 40 -12.59 -6.92 -8.77
N TRP A 41 -12.60 -7.79 -7.76
CA TRP A 41 -11.88 -9.07 -7.78
C TRP A 41 -12.40 -10.04 -8.86
N ALA A 42 -13.66 -9.92 -9.27
CA ALA A 42 -14.24 -10.72 -10.35
C ALA A 42 -13.98 -10.14 -11.75
N ASP A 43 -13.48 -8.90 -11.87
CA ASP A 43 -13.26 -8.21 -13.14
C ASP A 43 -11.77 -8.16 -13.52
N SER A 44 -11.24 -9.28 -14.01
CA SER A 44 -9.87 -9.35 -14.52
C SER A 44 -9.61 -8.37 -15.68
N ARG A 45 -10.66 -7.98 -16.44
CA ARG A 45 -10.53 -7.03 -17.56
C ARG A 45 -10.29 -5.61 -17.08
N ALA A 46 -10.79 -5.23 -15.92
CA ALA A 46 -10.49 -3.92 -15.31
C ALA A 46 -9.00 -3.78 -14.99
N VAL A 47 -8.38 -4.83 -14.44
CA VAL A 47 -6.93 -4.84 -14.17
C VAL A 47 -6.14 -4.75 -15.46
N ASP A 48 -6.50 -5.52 -16.48
CA ASP A 48 -5.76 -5.51 -17.74
C ASP A 48 -5.85 -4.14 -18.43
N ARG A 49 -7.04 -3.48 -18.41
CA ARG A 49 -7.18 -2.08 -18.88
C ARG A 49 -6.31 -1.11 -18.09
N ARG A 50 -6.23 -1.28 -16.77
CA ARG A 50 -5.39 -0.45 -15.90
C ARG A 50 -3.91 -0.59 -16.26
N LEU A 51 -3.42 -1.82 -16.41
CA LEU A 51 -2.04 -2.10 -16.79
C LEU A 51 -1.73 -1.57 -18.20
N GLN A 52 -2.65 -1.72 -19.14
CA GLN A 52 -2.51 -1.15 -20.49
C GLN A 52 -2.44 0.39 -20.44
N HIS A 53 -3.27 1.03 -19.63
CA HIS A 53 -3.24 2.47 -19.46
C HIS A 53 -1.91 2.94 -18.86
N LEU A 54 -1.43 2.29 -17.80
CA LEU A 54 -0.13 2.59 -17.19
C LEU A 54 1.04 2.34 -18.14
N HIS A 55 0.96 1.29 -18.97
CA HIS A 55 1.92 1.06 -20.05
C HIS A 55 1.91 2.20 -21.08
N ALA A 56 0.73 2.65 -21.51
CA ALA A 56 0.59 3.77 -22.44
C ALA A 56 1.12 5.10 -21.86
N LEU A 57 1.07 5.28 -20.54
CA LEU A 57 1.70 6.40 -19.83
C LEU A 57 3.23 6.26 -19.68
N GLY A 58 3.83 5.18 -20.19
CA GLY A 58 5.27 4.89 -20.04
C GLY A 58 5.66 4.49 -18.62
N ARG A 59 4.70 4.08 -17.78
CA ARG A 59 4.95 3.64 -16.40
C ARG A 59 5.32 2.17 -16.30
N LEU A 60 4.86 1.35 -17.23
CA LEU A 60 5.17 -0.09 -17.25
C LEU A 60 5.95 -0.45 -18.50
N GLU A 61 6.86 -1.41 -18.36
CA GLU A 61 7.58 -2.02 -19.47
C GLU A 61 6.83 -3.25 -19.98
N ALA A 62 7.00 -3.57 -21.27
CA ALA A 62 6.52 -4.83 -21.83
C ALA A 62 7.57 -5.94 -21.59
N PRO A 63 7.16 -7.21 -21.41
CA PRO A 63 5.77 -7.70 -21.41
C PRO A 63 5.03 -7.43 -20.10
N LEU A 64 3.72 -7.19 -20.19
CA LEU A 64 2.86 -7.05 -19.01
C LEU A 64 2.61 -8.43 -18.36
N PRO A 65 2.61 -8.52 -17.01
CA PRO A 65 2.43 -9.79 -16.33
C PRO A 65 1.00 -10.34 -16.50
N THR A 66 0.91 -11.65 -16.73
CA THR A 66 -0.35 -12.40 -16.74
C THR A 66 -1.01 -12.42 -15.36
N ALA A 67 -2.30 -12.77 -15.28
CA ALA A 67 -3.00 -12.87 -14.00
C ALA A 67 -2.32 -13.83 -13.00
N ILE A 68 -1.79 -14.96 -13.49
CA ILE A 68 -1.06 -15.94 -12.67
C ILE A 68 0.24 -15.33 -12.14
N GLN A 69 1.00 -14.65 -13.00
CA GLN A 69 2.23 -13.95 -12.61
C GLN A 69 1.98 -12.86 -11.57
N ARG A 70 0.91 -12.08 -11.73
CA ARG A 70 0.50 -11.07 -10.74
C ARG A 70 0.14 -11.70 -9.40
N MET A 71 -0.58 -12.82 -9.41
CA MET A 71 -0.93 -13.54 -8.19
C MET A 71 0.32 -14.08 -7.46
N VAL A 72 1.21 -14.78 -8.18
CA VAL A 72 2.45 -15.31 -7.58
C VAL A 72 3.33 -14.18 -7.09
N GLY A 73 3.44 -13.11 -7.88
CA GLY A 73 4.21 -11.92 -7.55
C GLY A 73 3.68 -11.19 -6.32
N ALA A 74 2.35 -11.08 -6.18
CA ALA A 74 1.70 -10.55 -4.98
C ALA A 74 2.12 -11.34 -3.73
N ILE A 75 2.10 -12.67 -3.86
CA ILE A 75 2.47 -13.56 -2.77
C ILE A 75 3.95 -13.39 -2.41
N ASP A 76 4.85 -13.28 -3.39
CA ASP A 76 6.27 -13.03 -3.15
C ASP A 76 6.52 -11.66 -2.50
N MET A 77 5.88 -10.59 -2.98
CA MET A 77 5.96 -9.26 -2.41
C MET A 77 5.51 -9.24 -0.94
N LEU A 78 4.40 -9.93 -0.63
CA LEU A 78 3.92 -10.08 0.75
C LEU A 78 4.91 -10.87 1.62
N ARG A 79 5.37 -12.03 1.12
CA ARG A 79 6.22 -12.97 1.89
C ARG A 79 7.61 -12.43 2.16
N PHE A 80 8.20 -11.74 1.19
CA PHE A 80 9.61 -11.35 1.26
C PHE A 80 9.80 -9.90 1.68
N PHE A 81 8.88 -9.00 1.35
CA PHE A 81 9.06 -7.57 1.58
C PHE A 81 8.04 -6.99 2.57
N LEU A 82 6.76 -6.97 2.22
CA LEU A 82 5.76 -6.20 2.97
C LEU A 82 5.57 -6.71 4.40
N VAL A 83 5.33 -8.02 4.59
CA VAL A 83 5.08 -8.58 5.92
C VAL A 83 6.34 -8.54 6.80
N PRO A 84 7.53 -8.97 6.33
CA PRO A 84 8.74 -8.90 7.16
C PRO A 84 9.14 -7.46 7.51
N CYS A 85 9.08 -6.53 6.56
CA CYS A 85 9.41 -5.12 6.80
C CYS A 85 8.44 -4.50 7.81
N ALA A 86 7.14 -4.72 7.64
CA ALA A 86 6.13 -4.25 8.58
C ALA A 86 6.31 -4.86 9.99
N ALA A 87 6.55 -6.17 10.08
CA ALA A 87 6.80 -6.83 11.38
C ALA A 87 8.03 -6.24 12.10
N THR A 88 9.07 -5.88 11.34
CA THR A 88 10.26 -5.20 11.87
C THR A 88 9.88 -3.80 12.38
N TYR A 89 9.18 -3.00 11.57
CA TYR A 89 8.72 -1.66 11.93
C TYR A 89 7.88 -1.64 13.22
N TYR A 90 6.91 -2.56 13.34
CA TYR A 90 6.03 -2.62 14.51
C TYR A 90 6.71 -3.15 15.76
N SER A 91 7.62 -4.12 15.63
CA SER A 91 8.35 -4.65 16.78
C SER A 91 9.25 -3.58 17.43
N GLN A 92 9.91 -2.73 16.64
CA GLN A 92 10.71 -1.60 17.14
C GLN A 92 9.88 -0.56 17.90
N LYS A 93 8.58 -0.44 17.58
CA LYS A 93 7.65 0.51 18.20
C LYS A 93 6.82 -0.13 19.34
N ASN A 94 7.16 -1.35 19.75
CA ASN A 94 6.41 -2.14 20.74
C ASN A 94 4.91 -2.30 20.40
N ILE A 95 4.61 -2.39 19.10
CA ILE A 95 3.26 -2.58 18.59
C ILE A 95 3.08 -4.04 18.17
N HIS A 96 2.04 -4.68 18.72
CA HIS A 96 1.68 -6.03 18.29
C HIS A 96 1.10 -6.01 16.88
N PHE A 97 1.79 -6.65 15.92
CA PHE A 97 1.42 -6.67 14.49
C PHE A 97 -0.02 -7.14 14.24
N GLY A 98 -0.45 -8.20 14.94
CA GLY A 98 -1.81 -8.72 14.81
C GLY A 98 -2.88 -7.73 15.28
N PHE A 99 -2.58 -6.94 16.32
CA PHE A 99 -3.52 -5.92 16.81
C PHE A 99 -3.57 -4.72 15.86
N HIS A 100 -2.43 -4.29 15.32
CA HIS A 100 -2.41 -3.27 14.26
C HIS A 100 -3.23 -3.73 13.04
N THR A 101 -3.06 -4.99 12.61
CA THR A 101 -3.82 -5.54 11.48
C THR A 101 -5.33 -5.55 11.72
N LEU A 102 -5.75 -5.85 12.96
CA LEU A 102 -7.15 -5.75 13.36
C LEU A 102 -7.68 -4.31 13.26
N LEU A 103 -6.94 -3.33 13.79
CA LEU A 103 -7.32 -1.92 13.69
C LEU A 103 -7.46 -1.49 12.22
N ARG A 104 -6.54 -1.92 11.36
CA ARG A 104 -6.58 -1.67 9.91
C ARG A 104 -7.83 -2.24 9.26
N ALA A 105 -8.18 -3.48 9.59
CA ALA A 105 -9.39 -4.11 9.06
C ALA A 105 -10.69 -3.42 9.54
N LEU A 106 -10.73 -2.95 10.79
CA LEU A 106 -11.88 -2.20 11.33
C LEU A 106 -12.01 -0.81 10.71
N GLU A 107 -10.88 -0.19 10.39
CA GLU A 107 -10.83 1.16 9.83
C GLU A 107 -11.17 1.16 8.34
N ASP A 108 -10.63 0.23 7.53
CA ASP A 108 -11.06 0.02 6.15
C ASP A 108 -10.83 -1.44 5.69
N PRO A 109 -11.87 -2.29 5.67
CA PRO A 109 -11.71 -3.69 5.28
C PRO A 109 -11.40 -3.85 3.78
N ALA A 110 -11.71 -2.85 2.95
CA ALA A 110 -11.43 -2.89 1.52
C ALA A 110 -9.92 -2.90 1.22
N SER A 111 -9.11 -2.15 1.99
CA SER A 111 -7.65 -2.11 1.83
C SER A 111 -6.95 -3.43 2.20
N MET A 112 -7.65 -4.34 2.89
CA MET A 112 -7.13 -5.66 3.27
C MET A 112 -7.24 -6.72 2.17
N ILE A 113 -8.18 -6.55 1.24
CA ILE A 113 -8.56 -7.61 0.27
C ILE A 113 -7.65 -7.61 -0.95
N ASP A 114 -7.14 -6.45 -1.33
CA ASP A 114 -6.29 -6.27 -2.51
C ASP A 114 -5.02 -5.51 -2.10
N PRO A 115 -4.06 -6.16 -1.42
CA PRO A 115 -2.87 -5.49 -0.88
C PRO A 115 -1.92 -4.95 -1.94
N LEU A 116 -2.16 -5.23 -3.24
CA LEU A 116 -1.43 -4.65 -4.37
C LEU A 116 -2.15 -3.46 -5.02
N GLY A 117 -3.38 -3.15 -4.61
CA GLY A 117 -4.18 -2.05 -5.14
C GLY A 117 -4.66 -2.19 -6.61
N LEU A 118 -4.27 -3.24 -7.34
CA LEU A 118 -4.57 -3.37 -8.77
C LEU A 118 -6.06 -3.53 -9.08
N HIS A 119 -6.83 -4.16 -8.19
CA HIS A 119 -8.30 -4.28 -8.27
C HIS A 119 -9.01 -3.16 -7.51
N SER A 120 -8.27 -2.40 -6.71
CA SER A 120 -8.82 -1.38 -5.82
C SER A 120 -9.35 -0.18 -6.59
N ALA A 121 -10.42 0.42 -6.09
CA ALA A 121 -10.90 1.70 -6.55
C ALA A 121 -9.93 2.82 -6.11
N ARG A 122 -9.97 3.96 -6.81
CA ARG A 122 -9.15 5.15 -6.51
C ARG A 122 -9.16 5.48 -5.02
N ASP A 123 -10.35 5.64 -4.45
CA ASP A 123 -10.51 6.06 -3.06
C ASP A 123 -10.02 4.99 -2.06
N THR A 124 -10.02 3.71 -2.44
CA THR A 124 -9.43 2.65 -1.61
C THR A 124 -7.90 2.75 -1.57
N VAL A 125 -7.25 3.04 -2.70
CA VAL A 125 -5.79 3.25 -2.76
C VAL A 125 -5.39 4.51 -1.98
N ILE A 126 -6.13 5.61 -2.16
CA ILE A 126 -5.92 6.85 -1.38
C ILE A 126 -6.07 6.57 0.10
N HIS A 127 -7.13 5.87 0.47
CA HIS A 127 -7.39 5.56 1.87
C HIS A 127 -6.30 4.68 2.49
N HIS A 128 -5.82 3.68 1.74
CA HIS A 128 -4.66 2.86 2.14
C HIS A 128 -3.43 3.72 2.43
N LEU A 129 -3.09 4.63 1.51
CA LEU A 129 -1.98 5.57 1.65
C LEU A 129 -2.07 6.43 2.92
N LEU A 130 -3.28 6.78 3.35
CA LEU A 130 -3.50 7.58 4.55
C LEU A 130 -3.48 6.75 5.84
N GLN A 131 -3.70 5.44 5.77
CA GLN A 131 -3.98 4.59 6.92
C GLN A 131 -2.73 3.98 7.56
N VAL A 132 -1.64 3.80 6.82
CA VAL A 132 -0.42 3.13 7.30
C VAL A 132 0.84 3.84 6.87
N VAL A 133 1.93 3.68 7.62
CA VAL A 133 3.26 4.15 7.22
C VAL A 133 3.84 3.18 6.19
N HIS A 134 4.19 3.68 5.01
CA HIS A 134 4.66 2.87 3.89
C HIS A 134 6.18 2.76 3.91
N ALA A 135 6.69 1.58 3.51
CA ALA A 135 8.12 1.38 3.28
C ALA A 135 8.64 2.24 2.13
N ASN A 136 7.85 2.33 1.05
CA ASN A 136 7.99 3.27 -0.05
C ASN A 136 6.58 3.53 -0.61
N PRO A 137 6.07 4.77 -0.64
CA PRO A 137 4.73 5.07 -1.18
C PRO A 137 4.69 5.15 -2.72
N ASP A 138 5.83 5.08 -3.41
CA ASP A 138 5.91 5.35 -4.86
C ASP A 138 5.13 4.33 -5.69
N TYR A 139 5.07 3.08 -5.27
CA TYR A 139 4.21 2.07 -5.89
C TYR A 139 2.76 2.57 -5.99
N ASP A 140 2.18 3.03 -4.88
CA ASP A 140 0.80 3.49 -4.82
C ASP A 140 0.61 4.84 -5.53
N LEU A 141 1.61 5.73 -5.49
CA LEU A 141 1.59 6.97 -6.25
C LEU A 141 1.55 6.70 -7.76
N GLN A 142 2.37 5.75 -8.26
CA GLN A 142 2.33 5.33 -9.66
C GLN A 142 1.02 4.64 -10.01
N LEU A 143 0.46 3.85 -9.10
CA LEU A 143 -0.85 3.24 -9.27
C LEU A 143 -1.96 4.30 -9.38
N LEU A 144 -1.89 5.38 -8.60
CA LEU A 144 -2.86 6.48 -8.64
C LEU A 144 -2.88 7.23 -9.97
N GLU A 145 -1.78 7.21 -10.74
CA GLU A 145 -1.75 7.78 -12.09
C GLU A 145 -2.64 7.01 -13.08
N SER A 146 -3.09 5.80 -12.73
CA SER A 146 -4.09 5.10 -13.53
C SER A 146 -5.50 5.70 -13.43
N PHE A 147 -5.71 6.65 -12.52
CA PHE A 147 -6.96 7.39 -12.37
C PHE A 147 -6.75 8.85 -12.79
N PRO A 148 -7.64 9.43 -13.63
CA PRO A 148 -7.47 10.79 -14.14
C PRO A 148 -7.23 11.86 -13.07
N ASP A 149 -7.85 11.73 -11.89
CA ASP A 149 -7.76 12.67 -10.78
C ASP A 149 -7.14 12.04 -9.51
N GLY A 150 -6.48 10.88 -9.62
CA GLY A 150 -6.00 10.11 -8.47
C GLY A 150 -5.03 10.87 -7.57
N LEU A 151 -4.01 11.50 -8.16
CA LEU A 151 -3.01 12.28 -7.43
C LEU A 151 -3.58 13.59 -6.88
N ASP A 152 -4.46 14.27 -7.62
CA ASP A 152 -5.09 15.51 -7.17
C ASP A 152 -6.02 15.24 -5.97
N ARG A 153 -6.74 14.12 -6.00
CA ARG A 153 -7.59 13.72 -4.88
C ARG A 153 -6.76 13.38 -3.65
N LEU A 154 -5.64 12.66 -3.80
CA LEU A 154 -4.73 12.39 -2.68
C LEU A 154 -4.18 13.69 -2.07
N GLU A 155 -3.74 14.63 -2.90
CA GLU A 155 -3.24 15.93 -2.42
C GLU A 155 -4.30 16.70 -1.61
N ALA A 156 -5.55 16.69 -2.08
CA ALA A 156 -6.66 17.33 -1.38
C ALA A 156 -6.95 16.70 -0.01
N GLU A 157 -6.93 15.37 0.10
CA GLU A 157 -7.13 14.67 1.39
C GLU A 157 -5.98 14.96 2.37
N LEU A 158 -4.73 14.99 1.89
CA LEU A 158 -3.56 15.32 2.69
C LEU A 158 -3.58 16.78 3.19
N GLU A 159 -4.00 17.72 2.34
CA GLU A 159 -4.19 19.12 2.75
C GLU A 159 -5.34 19.27 3.74
N ALA A 160 -6.44 18.53 3.57
CA ALA A 160 -7.54 18.52 4.55
C ALA A 160 -7.10 17.94 5.91
N LEU A 161 -6.24 16.91 5.93
CA LEU A 161 -5.66 16.37 7.15
C LEU A 161 -4.78 17.41 7.85
N ARG A 162 -3.90 18.07 7.08
CA ARG A 162 -3.04 19.14 7.58
C ARG A 162 -3.83 20.34 8.11
N ALA A 163 -4.93 20.69 7.47
CA ALA A 163 -5.84 21.75 7.90
C ALA A 163 -6.76 21.34 9.08
N GLY A 164 -6.74 20.08 9.49
CA GLY A 164 -7.61 19.56 10.55
C GLY A 164 -9.09 19.45 10.16
N THR A 165 -9.41 19.49 8.86
CA THR A 165 -10.79 19.48 8.33
C THR A 165 -11.20 18.13 7.75
N HIS A 166 -10.28 17.17 7.68
CA HIS A 166 -10.56 15.85 7.11
C HIS A 166 -11.58 15.06 7.95
N ALA A 167 -12.68 14.63 7.32
CA ALA A 167 -13.82 13.99 8.00
C ALA A 167 -13.45 12.72 8.78
N ARG A 168 -12.39 12.01 8.36
CA ARG A 168 -11.92 10.76 8.98
C ARG A 168 -10.61 10.93 9.76
N ALA A 169 -10.17 12.15 10.07
CA ALA A 169 -8.91 12.40 10.78
C ALA A 169 -8.81 11.59 12.09
N ALA A 170 -9.91 11.50 12.85
CA ALA A 170 -9.95 10.74 14.10
C ALA A 170 -9.79 9.22 13.92
N GLU A 171 -10.22 8.66 12.78
CA GLU A 171 -10.09 7.24 12.44
C GLU A 171 -8.67 6.92 12.00
N LEU A 172 -8.09 7.77 11.15
CA LEU A 172 -6.70 7.64 10.68
C LEU A 172 -5.70 7.75 11.82
N ALA A 173 -5.95 8.64 12.79
CA ALA A 173 -5.12 8.75 13.99
C ALA A 173 -5.08 7.49 14.87
N ALA A 174 -6.02 6.56 14.68
CA ALA A 174 -6.04 5.27 15.37
C ALA A 174 -5.14 4.21 14.73
N THR A 175 -4.64 4.45 13.52
CA THR A 175 -3.85 3.48 12.75
C THR A 175 -2.46 4.01 12.40
N VAL A 176 -2.28 5.32 12.23
CA VAL A 176 -0.98 5.93 11.93
C VAL A 176 -0.19 6.22 13.21
N GLU A 177 1.02 5.67 13.31
CA GLU A 177 1.91 5.83 14.48
C GLU A 177 2.84 7.04 14.39
N ASP A 178 3.20 7.46 13.18
CA ASP A 178 4.14 8.55 12.93
C ASP A 178 3.35 9.85 12.68
N ALA A 179 3.51 10.81 13.59
CA ALA A 179 2.83 12.11 13.52
C ALA A 179 3.23 12.94 12.30
N ASP A 180 4.44 12.72 11.77
CA ASP A 180 4.97 13.43 10.60
C ASP A 180 4.73 12.67 9.29
N TYR A 181 4.05 11.52 9.34
CA TYR A 181 3.80 10.69 8.17
C TYR A 181 3.04 11.42 7.05
N HIS A 182 1.86 11.99 7.35
CA HIS A 182 1.06 12.68 6.33
C HIS A 182 1.77 13.92 5.75
N PRO A 183 2.43 14.79 6.57
CA PRO A 183 3.29 15.85 6.04
C PRO A 183 4.40 15.35 5.10
N ARG A 184 5.11 14.28 5.46
CA ARG A 184 6.16 13.67 4.63
C ARG A 184 5.58 13.09 3.33
N LEU A 185 4.42 12.44 3.40
CA LEU A 185 3.72 11.90 2.23
C LEU A 185 3.29 13.03 1.26
N LEU A 186 2.77 14.15 1.78
CA LEU A 186 2.44 15.32 0.96
C LEU A 186 3.67 15.92 0.28
N ALA A 187 4.79 16.04 1.00
CA ALA A 187 6.05 16.48 0.41
C ALA A 187 6.53 15.52 -0.68
N ARG A 188 6.42 14.20 -0.44
CA ARG A 188 6.79 13.17 -1.42
C ARG A 188 5.90 13.23 -2.65
N LEU A 189 4.58 13.33 -2.51
CA LEU A 189 3.63 13.48 -3.62
C LEU A 189 4.01 14.67 -4.53
N ARG A 190 4.32 15.83 -3.93
CA ARG A 190 4.76 17.01 -4.68
C ARG A 190 6.08 16.80 -5.40
N ALA A 191 7.04 16.14 -4.76
CA ALA A 191 8.30 15.77 -5.38
C ALA A 191 8.11 14.76 -6.52
N PHE A 192 7.22 13.80 -6.34
CA PHE A 192 6.83 12.80 -7.34
C PHE A 192 6.22 13.46 -8.58
N ARG A 193 5.31 14.43 -8.41
CA ARG A 193 4.75 15.21 -9.54
C ARG A 193 5.81 15.95 -10.33
N ARG A 194 6.84 16.46 -9.65
CA ARG A 194 8.02 17.10 -10.27
C ARG A 194 9.05 16.11 -10.83
N ARG A 195 8.77 14.80 -10.77
CA ARG A 195 9.66 13.71 -11.22
C ARG A 195 11.01 13.69 -10.50
N VAL A 196 11.04 14.11 -9.23
CA VAL A 196 12.21 13.95 -8.37
C VAL A 196 12.28 12.49 -7.91
N ALA A 197 13.37 11.82 -8.27
CA ALA A 197 13.52 10.37 -8.16
C ALA A 197 13.73 9.86 -6.73
N THR A 198 14.20 10.70 -5.80
CA THR A 198 14.51 10.25 -4.44
C THR A 198 13.24 9.78 -3.71
N PRO A 199 13.12 8.49 -3.36
CA PRO A 199 11.93 7.95 -2.72
C PRO A 199 11.85 8.34 -1.25
N LEU A 200 10.63 8.31 -0.70
CA LEU A 200 10.41 8.45 0.73
C LEU A 200 10.49 7.05 1.37
N LEU A 201 11.67 6.67 1.82
CA LEU A 201 11.89 5.37 2.47
C LEU A 201 11.68 5.46 3.99
N CYS A 202 11.19 4.37 4.57
CA CYS A 202 11.17 4.20 6.01
C CYS A 202 12.55 3.77 6.55
N ASP A 203 12.79 3.99 7.84
CA ASP A 203 14.10 3.73 8.47
C ASP A 203 14.48 2.25 8.42
N GLU A 204 13.49 1.34 8.46
CA GLU A 204 13.70 -0.10 8.38
C GLU A 204 14.28 -0.51 7.02
N VAL A 205 13.84 0.12 5.93
CA VAL A 205 14.43 -0.10 4.61
C VAL A 205 15.85 0.46 4.55
N LEU A 206 16.07 1.66 5.10
CA LEU A 206 17.38 2.32 5.10
C LEU A 206 18.43 1.57 5.94
N SER A 207 18.00 0.87 7.00
CA SER A 207 18.89 0.23 7.97
C SER A 207 19.21 -1.24 7.67
N ASP A 208 18.41 -1.94 6.85
CA ASP A 208 18.65 -3.34 6.48
C ASP A 208 18.94 -3.49 4.97
N PRO A 209 20.17 -3.87 4.57
CA PRO A 209 20.52 -4.09 3.16
C PRO A 209 19.60 -5.06 2.42
N ARG A 210 18.97 -6.01 3.12
CA ARG A 210 18.02 -6.96 2.53
C ARG A 210 16.74 -6.26 2.08
N TYR A 211 16.21 -5.36 2.90
CA TYR A 211 15.03 -4.56 2.54
C TYR A 211 15.36 -3.55 1.47
N MET A 212 16.56 -2.97 1.47
CA MET A 212 17.03 -2.12 0.38
C MET A 212 17.10 -2.88 -0.96
N GLN A 213 17.54 -4.14 -0.96
CA GLN A 213 17.54 -4.96 -2.17
C GLN A 213 16.11 -5.24 -2.67
N LEU A 214 15.19 -5.55 -1.77
CA LEU A 214 13.79 -5.83 -2.09
C LEU A 214 13.04 -4.56 -2.52
N GLU A 215 13.38 -3.40 -1.95
CA GLU A 215 12.83 -2.11 -2.32
C GLU A 215 13.11 -1.76 -3.79
N ARG A 216 14.31 -2.09 -4.30
CA ARG A 216 14.60 -1.92 -5.74
C ARG A 216 13.71 -2.75 -6.67
N VAL A 217 13.05 -3.77 -6.12
CA VAL A 217 12.15 -4.64 -6.87
C VAL A 217 10.69 -4.27 -6.64
N PHE A 218 10.33 -3.99 -5.39
CA PHE A 218 8.94 -3.84 -4.94
C PHE A 218 8.56 -2.42 -4.50
N GLY A 219 9.50 -1.49 -4.51
CA GLY A 219 9.29 -0.10 -4.06
C GLY A 219 8.53 0.76 -5.06
N ASP A 220 8.56 0.39 -6.34
CA ASP A 220 7.83 1.06 -7.42
C ASP A 220 7.09 0.06 -8.31
N LEU A 221 6.04 0.53 -8.99
CA LEU A 221 5.16 -0.27 -9.82
C LEU A 221 5.87 -0.81 -11.07
N THR A 222 6.78 -0.04 -11.68
CA THR A 222 7.54 -0.43 -12.87
C THR A 222 8.40 -1.66 -12.60
N SER A 223 9.27 -1.57 -11.59
CA SER A 223 10.17 -2.63 -11.17
C SER A 223 9.40 -3.85 -10.67
N THR A 224 8.28 -3.63 -9.97
CA THR A 224 7.40 -4.70 -9.48
C THR A 224 6.80 -5.48 -10.64
N MET A 225 6.23 -4.80 -11.63
CA MET A 225 5.61 -5.45 -12.79
C MET A 225 6.66 -6.16 -13.66
N ARG A 226 7.88 -5.62 -13.76
CA ARG A 226 9.01 -6.29 -14.40
C ARG A 226 9.33 -7.61 -13.72
N TYR A 227 9.46 -7.64 -12.40
CA TYR A 227 9.64 -8.88 -11.64
C TYR A 227 8.48 -9.86 -11.86
N PHE A 228 7.24 -9.40 -11.79
CA PHE A 228 6.07 -10.25 -12.01
C PHE A 228 6.09 -10.89 -13.40
N SER A 229 6.48 -10.15 -14.43
CA SER A 229 6.53 -10.65 -15.83
C SER A 229 7.50 -11.83 -16.05
N ARG A 230 8.42 -12.06 -15.11
CA ARG A 230 9.43 -13.15 -15.15
C ARG A 230 9.02 -14.37 -14.34
N LEU A 231 7.95 -14.29 -13.56
CA LEU A 231 7.43 -15.41 -12.78
C LEU A 231 6.77 -16.46 -13.68
N PRO A 232 6.55 -17.69 -13.18
CA PRO A 232 5.86 -18.71 -13.95
C PRO A 232 4.47 -18.26 -14.39
N ALA A 233 4.20 -18.34 -15.69
CA ALA A 233 2.90 -17.96 -16.27
C ALA A 233 1.87 -19.11 -16.29
N THR A 234 2.25 -20.32 -15.88
CA THR A 234 1.36 -21.49 -15.88
C THR A 234 0.93 -21.88 -14.46
N PRO A 235 -0.28 -22.45 -14.25
CA PRO A 235 -0.72 -22.86 -12.92
C PRO A 235 0.22 -23.86 -12.24
N ARG A 236 0.76 -24.83 -13.00
CA ARG A 236 1.70 -25.83 -12.48
C ARG A 236 3.02 -25.19 -12.06
N GLY A 237 3.55 -24.26 -12.86
CA GLY A 237 4.76 -23.52 -12.53
C GLY A 237 4.57 -22.61 -11.31
N ALA A 238 3.43 -21.94 -11.22
CA ALA A 238 3.05 -21.12 -10.07
C ALA A 238 2.97 -21.95 -8.78
N LEU A 239 2.28 -23.08 -8.80
CA LEU A 239 2.20 -23.98 -7.65
C LEU A 239 3.59 -24.48 -7.23
N HIS A 240 4.40 -24.91 -8.19
CA HIS A 240 5.77 -25.35 -7.91
C HIS A 240 6.60 -24.24 -7.25
N HIS A 241 6.55 -23.01 -7.79
CA HIS A 241 7.24 -21.84 -7.22
C HIS A 241 6.81 -21.58 -5.79
N LEU A 242 5.50 -21.51 -5.53
CA LEU A 242 4.97 -21.23 -4.20
C LEU A 242 5.35 -22.30 -3.15
N LEU A 243 5.50 -23.55 -3.57
CA LEU A 243 5.88 -24.66 -2.68
C LEU A 243 7.39 -24.78 -2.45
N THR A 244 8.21 -24.36 -3.42
CA THR A 244 9.66 -24.63 -3.39
C THR A 244 10.51 -23.40 -3.07
N VAL A 245 10.08 -22.21 -3.49
CA VAL A 245 10.83 -20.97 -3.26
C VAL A 245 10.64 -20.53 -1.81
N ARG A 246 11.70 -20.62 -1.00
CA ARG A 246 11.70 -20.25 0.43
C ARG A 246 12.42 -18.93 0.71
N THR A 247 13.29 -18.51 -0.19
CA THR A 247 14.02 -17.24 -0.13
C THR A 247 13.75 -16.44 -1.39
N PHE A 248 13.90 -15.11 -1.33
CA PHE A 248 13.66 -14.25 -2.47
C PHE A 248 14.54 -14.68 -3.68
N PRO A 249 13.95 -14.96 -4.86
CA PRO A 249 14.69 -15.41 -6.04
C PRO A 249 15.36 -14.23 -6.74
N ALA A 250 16.48 -13.76 -6.19
CA ALA A 250 17.18 -12.55 -6.65
C ALA A 250 17.59 -12.57 -8.14
N HIS A 251 17.75 -13.74 -8.76
CA HIS A 251 18.03 -13.87 -10.19
C HIS A 251 16.89 -13.38 -11.09
N LEU A 252 15.66 -13.26 -10.57
CA LEU A 252 14.51 -12.72 -11.30
C LEU A 252 14.40 -11.18 -11.20
N ALA A 253 15.18 -10.56 -10.31
CA ALA A 253 15.10 -9.12 -10.01
C ALA A 253 15.83 -8.21 -11.03
N GLY A 254 16.79 -8.75 -11.81
CA GLY A 254 17.63 -8.00 -12.75
C GLY A 254 17.05 -7.94 -14.14
#